data_AF-F5NU78-F1
#
_entry.id   AF-F5NU78-F1
#
_cell.length_a   1.000
_cell.length_b   1.000
_cell.length_c   1.000
_cell.angle_alpha   90.00
_cell.angle_beta   90.00
_cell.angle_gamma   90.00
#
_symmetry.space_group_name_H-M   'P 1'
#
loop_
_entity.id
_entity.type
_entity.pdbx_description
1 polymer ?
#
loop_
_entity_poly.entity_id
_entity_poly.type
_entity_poly.pdbx_seq_one_letter_code
_entity_poly.pdbx_strand_id
1 'polypeptide(L)'
;MALIVRQQRLKLSLSGRLAIKVIAEPPDKRRRDLDNILKAPLDALTHAGVLMDDEQFDEINIVRGQPVSGGRLGVKIYPIMH
;
A
#
# COMPACT_ATOMS: atom_id res chain seq x y z
N MET A 1 -16.30 5.76 -2.24
CA MET A 1 -16.07 4.37 -1.78
C MET A 1 -14.72 4.34 -1.11
N ALA A 2 -14.75 4.45 0.23
CA ALA A 2 -13.57 4.58 1.08
C ALA A 2 -12.76 3.28 1.11
N LEU A 3 -11.44 3.39 1.29
CA LEU A 3 -10.56 2.27 1.62
C LEU A 3 -10.97 1.74 2.99
N ILE A 4 -11.93 0.83 3.03
CA ILE A 4 -12.30 0.11 4.24
C ILE A 4 -11.18 -0.91 4.46
N VAL A 5 -10.17 -0.53 5.25
CA VAL A 5 -9.36 -1.50 6.01
C VAL A 5 -10.33 -2.08 7.04
N ARG A 6 -11.20 -2.98 6.57
CA ARG A 6 -12.04 -3.76 7.46
C ARG A 6 -11.03 -4.57 8.25
N GLN A 7 -11.12 -4.40 9.56
CA GLN A 7 -10.44 -5.14 10.61
C GLN A 7 -10.74 -6.66 10.47
N GLN A 8 -10.36 -7.28 9.35
CA GLN A 8 -9.94 -8.66 9.41
C GLN A 8 -8.78 -8.62 10.38
N ARG A 9 -8.85 -9.43 11.44
CA ARG A 9 -7.72 -9.73 12.30
C ARG A 9 -6.63 -10.35 11.43
N LEU A 10 -5.95 -9.55 10.61
CA LEU A 10 -4.67 -9.82 10.01
C LEU A 10 -3.68 -9.77 11.18
N LYS A 11 -3.79 -10.72 12.11
CA LYS A 11 -2.62 -11.25 12.83
C LYS A 11 -1.83 -12.14 11.86
N LEU A 12 -1.65 -11.64 10.64
CA LEU A 12 -0.70 -12.16 9.69
C LEU A 12 0.53 -11.30 9.95
N SER A 13 1.29 -11.69 10.97
CA SER A 13 2.69 -11.28 11.04
C SER A 13 3.34 -11.90 9.81
N LEU A 14 3.33 -11.16 8.71
CA LEU A 14 4.00 -11.58 7.49
C LEU A 14 5.49 -11.55 7.82
N SER A 15 6.09 -12.73 8.02
CA SER A 15 7.51 -12.87 8.30
C SER A 15 8.31 -13.00 7.01
N GLY A 16 9.51 -12.44 6.99
CA GLY A 16 10.41 -12.51 5.83
C GLY A 16 10.35 -11.27 4.95
N ARG A 17 10.99 -11.36 3.78
CA ARG A 17 11.06 -10.29 2.78
C ARG A 17 9.78 -10.25 1.95
N LEU A 18 9.27 -9.05 1.74
CA LEU A 18 7.99 -8.78 1.10
C LEU A 18 8.20 -7.84 -0.08
N ALA A 19 7.29 -7.94 -1.04
CA ALA A 19 7.09 -6.94 -2.06
C ALA A 19 5.70 -6.32 -1.92
N ILE A 20 5.61 -5.02 -2.21
CA ILE A 20 4.35 -4.28 -2.27
C ILE A 20 4.18 -3.63 -3.64
N LYS A 21 3.00 -3.85 -4.23
CA LYS A 21 2.57 -3.18 -5.46
C LYS A 21 1.35 -2.31 -5.19
N VAL A 22 1.49 -1.03 -5.50
CA VAL A 22 0.45 -0.01 -5.32
C VAL A 22 0.01 0.56 -6.67
N ILE A 23 -1.29 0.64 -6.89
CA ILE A 23 -1.90 1.34 -8.02
C ILE A 23 -2.63 2.56 -7.44
N ALA A 24 -2.16 3.75 -7.80
CA ALA A 24 -2.71 5.02 -7.35
C ALA A 24 -3.67 5.61 -8.39
N GLU A 25 -4.97 5.57 -8.11
CA GLU A 25 -6.03 6.10 -8.96
C GLU A 25 -6.60 7.37 -8.31
N PRO A 26 -6.10 8.56 -8.68
CA PRO A 26 -6.44 9.79 -7.97
C PRO A 26 -7.91 10.20 -8.19
N PRO A 27 -8.51 11.00 -7.30
CA PRO A 27 -9.87 11.50 -7.45
C PRO A 27 -10.03 12.52 -8.59
N ASP A 28 -8.93 13.14 -9.01
CA ASP A 28 -8.90 14.23 -10.00
C ASP A 28 -7.55 14.24 -10.74
N LYS A 29 -7.40 15.16 -11.71
CA LYS A 29 -6.18 15.32 -12.51
C LYS A 29 -5.12 16.23 -11.89
N ARG A 30 -5.26 16.61 -10.61
CA ARG A 30 -4.23 17.44 -9.95
C ARG A 30 -2.94 16.65 -9.83
N ARG A 31 -1.83 17.37 -10.02
CA ARG A 31 -0.50 16.80 -9.80
C ARG A 31 -0.36 16.40 -8.33
N ARG A 32 0.01 15.13 -8.13
CA ARG A 32 0.34 14.53 -6.84
C ARG A 32 1.54 13.63 -7.06
N ASP A 33 2.55 13.78 -6.25
CA ASP A 33 3.74 12.94 -6.33
C ASP A 33 3.42 11.53 -5.81
N LEU A 34 3.99 10.50 -6.45
CA LEU A 34 3.65 9.12 -6.13
C LEU A 34 4.25 8.69 -4.78
N ASP A 35 5.41 9.20 -4.42
CA ASP A 35 6.04 9.02 -3.11
C ASP A 35 5.13 9.53 -1.96
N ASN A 36 4.54 10.71 -2.12
CA ASN A 36 3.58 11.26 -1.16
C ASN A 36 2.34 10.38 -1.01
N ILE A 37 1.87 9.80 -2.12
CA ILE A 37 0.74 8.86 -2.10
C ILE A 37 1.14 7.52 -1.47
N LEU A 38 2.36 7.04 -1.70
CA LEU A 38 2.88 5.77 -1.21
C LEU A 38 3.17 5.79 0.29
N LYS A 39 3.61 6.94 0.83
CA LYS A 39 3.96 7.09 2.24
C LYS A 39 2.80 6.75 3.16
N ALA A 40 1.60 7.25 2.87
CA ALA A 40 0.43 7.02 3.72
C ALA A 40 0.01 5.53 3.86
N PRO A 41 -0.05 4.72 2.78
CA PRO A 41 -0.21 3.27 2.88
C PRO A 41 0.88 2.55 3.67
N LEU A 42 2.15 2.91 3.48
CA LEU A 42 3.25 2.28 4.23
C LEU A 42 3.12 2.56 5.72
N ASP A 43 2.94 3.84 6.09
CA ASP A 43 2.70 4.25 7.48
C ASP A 43 1.50 3.50 8.08
N ALA A 44 0.39 3.40 7.34
CA ALA A 44 -0.81 2.71 7.80
C ALA A 44 -0.59 1.19 8.03
N LEU A 45 0.21 0.52 7.19
CA LEU A 45 0.52 -0.90 7.33
C LEU A 45 1.41 -1.16 8.55
N THR A 46 2.40 -0.29 8.78
CA THR A 46 3.26 -0.34 9.97
C THR A 46 2.46 -0.06 11.24
N HIS A 47 1.66 1.01 11.26
CA HIS A 47 0.81 1.36 12.41
C HIS A 47 -0.27 0.31 12.72
N ALA A 48 -0.77 -0.40 11.69
CA ALA A 48 -1.73 -1.49 11.88
C ALA A 48 -1.09 -2.79 12.39
N GLY A 49 0.25 -2.88 12.47
CA GLY A 49 0.98 -4.07 12.89
C GLY A 49 0.92 -5.22 11.88
N VAL A 50 0.66 -4.91 10.61
CA VAL A 50 0.71 -5.90 9.50
C VAL A 50 2.15 -6.29 9.19
N LEU A 51 3.07 -5.34 9.39
CA LEU A 51 4.51 -5.49 9.25
C LEU A 51 5.12 -5.49 10.66
N MET A 52 6.14 -6.32 10.85
CA MET A 52 7.00 -6.28 12.04
C MET A 52 8.00 -5.13 11.94
N ASP A 53 8.47 -4.84 10.73
CA ASP A 53 9.41 -3.75 10.43
C ASP A 53 9.17 -3.19 9.01
N ASP A 54 9.45 -1.90 8.78
CA ASP A 54 9.35 -1.30 7.45
C ASP A 54 10.46 -1.79 6.50
N GLU A 55 11.59 -2.22 7.08
CA GLU A 55 12.68 -2.92 6.39
C GLU A 55 12.26 -4.25 5.73
N GLN A 56 11.07 -4.77 6.01
CA GLN A 56 10.60 -6.01 5.39
C GLN A 56 10.29 -5.88 3.90
N PHE A 57 10.05 -4.67 3.38
CA PHE A 57 9.83 -4.47 1.95
C PHE A 57 11.14 -4.25 1.20
N ASP A 58 11.63 -5.30 0.53
CA ASP A 58 12.78 -5.18 -0.37
C ASP A 58 12.37 -4.64 -1.75
N GLU A 59 11.10 -4.84 -2.13
CA GLU A 59 10.54 -4.33 -3.39
C GLU A 59 9.30 -3.48 -3.15
N ILE A 60 9.37 -2.21 -3.57
CA ILE A 60 8.23 -1.28 -3.53
C ILE A 60 7.97 -0.75 -4.94
N ASN A 61 6.81 -1.09 -5.50
CA ASN A 61 6.38 -0.62 -6.80
C ASN A 61 5.10 0.21 -6.67
N ILE A 62 5.12 1.45 -7.13
CA ILE A 62 3.93 2.28 -7.27
C ILE A 62 3.76 2.76 -8.70
N VAL A 63 2.53 2.65 -9.21
CA VAL A 63 2.15 3.13 -10.54
C VAL A 63 0.95 4.06 -10.46
N ARG A 64 0.95 5.08 -11.33
CA ARG A 64 -0.22 5.96 -11.51
C ARG A 64 -1.23 5.27 -12.40
N GLY A 65 -2.45 5.09 -11.90
CA GLY A 65 -3.61 4.63 -12.65
C GLY A 65 -4.44 5.79 -13.22
N GLN A 66 -5.59 5.45 -13.81
CA GLN A 66 -6.55 6.44 -14.30
C GLN A 66 -7.31 7.08 -13.12
N PRO A 67 -7.72 8.36 -13.23
CA PRO A 67 -8.54 8.98 -12.19
C PRO A 67 -9.90 8.27 -12.02
N VAL A 68 -10.34 8.08 -10.78
CA VAL A 68 -11.64 7.48 -10.44
C VAL A 68 -12.38 8.34 -9.42
N SER A 69 -13.70 8.41 -9.50
CA SER A 69 -14.49 9.23 -8.56
C SER A 69 -14.24 8.82 -7.10
N GLY A 70 -13.83 9.78 -6.28
CA GLY A 70 -13.49 9.58 -4.87
C GLY A 70 -12.09 9.02 -4.59
N GLY A 71 -11.32 8.70 -5.63
CA GLY A 71 -9.98 8.14 -5.53
C GLY A 71 -9.95 6.69 -5.03
N ARG A 72 -8.90 5.96 -5.39
CA ARG A 72 -8.68 4.58 -4.96
C ARG A 72 -7.19 4.27 -4.88
N LEU A 73 -6.84 3.44 -3.90
CA LEU A 73 -5.53 2.81 -3.80
C LEU A 73 -5.72 1.29 -3.84
N GLY A 74 -5.19 0.66 -4.88
CA GLY A 74 -5.08 -0.79 -4.95
C GLY A 74 -3.74 -1.21 -4.37
N VAL A 75 -3.75 -2.01 -3.30
CA VAL A 75 -2.54 -2.50 -2.63
C VAL A 75 -2.48 -4.02 -2.74
N LYS A 76 -1.33 -4.55 -3.15
CA LYS A 76 -1.02 -5.98 -3.14
C LYS A 76 0.30 -6.19 -2.42
N ILE A 77 0.30 -7.08 -1.44
CA ILE A 77 1.49 -7.48 -0.68
C ILE A 77 1.68 -8.97 -0.91
N TYR A 78 2.92 -9.39 -1.20
CA TYR A 78 3.25 -10.80 -1.38
C TYR A 78 4.68 -11.09 -0.88
N PRO A 79 4.94 -12.30 -0.34
CA PRO A 79 6.30 -12.73 -0.03
C PRO A 79 7.16 -12.82 -1.29
N ILE A 80 8.44 -12.49 -1.15
CA ILE A 80 9.44 -12.77 -2.18
C ILE A 80 10.40 -13.85 -1.68
N MET A 81 10.80 -14.74 -2.59
CA MET A 81 11.84 -15.72 -2.36
C MET A 81 13.04 -15.26 -3.19
N HIS A 82 14.13 -14.91 -2.52
CA HIS A 82 15.43 -14.73 -3.17
C HIS A 82 16.13 -16.09 -3.31
#